data_AF-A0A371LR84-F1
#
_entry.id   AF-A0A371LR84-F1
#
_cell.length_a   1.000
_cell.length_b   1.000
_cell.length_c   1.000
_cell.angle_alpha   90.00
_cell.angle_beta   90.00
_cell.angle_gamma   90.00
#
_symmetry.space_group_name_H-M   'P 1'
#
loop_
_entity.id
_entity.type
_entity.pdbx_description
1 polymer ?
#
loop_
_entity_poly.entity_id
_entity_poly.type
_entity_poly.pdbx_seq_one_letter_code
_entity_poly.pdbx_strand_id
1 'polypeptide(L)'
;MSIDAASAAHRPSDEDAELRSIRELIAALEHAQTNELVDAFVRLFRSDAIRTTGHGRRLTGREAIATFTAEVLPGASADGRATYEIEHVLFIRPDVAAIKVIQR
;
A
#
# COMPACT_ATOMS: atom_id res chain seq x y z
N MET A 1 5.49 21.59 -21.42
CA MET A 1 6.39 21.10 -20.35
C MET A 1 6.41 19.59 -20.47
N SER A 2 7.39 19.04 -21.20
CA SER A 2 7.51 17.59 -21.40
C SER A 2 8.23 17.02 -20.18
N ILE A 3 7.58 16.12 -19.45
CA ILE A 3 8.24 15.36 -18.39
C ILE A 3 8.86 14.16 -19.09
N ASP A 4 10.00 14.40 -19.73
CA ASP A 4 10.82 13.31 -20.25
C ASP A 4 11.55 12.71 -19.04
N ALA A 5 10.95 11.67 -18.46
CA ALA A 5 11.50 10.96 -17.32
C ALA A 5 11.38 9.45 -17.54
N ALA A 6 11.84 8.97 -18.69
CA ALA A 6 12.29 7.59 -18.80
C ALA A 6 13.69 7.47 -18.16
N SER A 7 13.79 7.77 -16.86
CA SER A 7 14.93 7.33 -16.06
C SER A 7 14.89 5.81 -16.05
N ALA A 8 15.99 5.15 -16.42
CA ALA A 8 16.12 3.73 -16.18
C ALA A 8 15.81 3.46 -14.71
N ALA A 9 14.96 2.46 -14.45
CA ALA A 9 14.59 2.06 -13.09
C ALA A 9 15.86 1.83 -12.26
N HIS A 10 15.84 2.26 -11.00
CA HIS A 10 16.92 1.97 -10.08
C HIS A 10 17.07 0.46 -9.94
N ARG A 11 18.30 -0.07 -9.98
CA ARG A 11 18.55 -1.47 -9.64
C ARG A 11 19.05 -1.52 -8.19
N PRO A 12 18.29 -2.12 -7.26
CA PRO A 12 18.76 -2.29 -5.89
C PRO A 12 19.99 -3.20 -5.85
N SER A 13 20.83 -3.02 -4.84
CA SER A 13 22.03 -3.85 -4.64
C SER A 13 21.71 -5.30 -4.26
N ASP A 14 20.54 -5.52 -3.65
CA ASP A 14 20.02 -6.84 -3.29
C ASP A 14 18.52 -6.89 -3.62
N GLU A 15 18.19 -7.18 -4.88
CA GLU A 15 16.81 -7.20 -5.38
C GLU A 15 15.94 -8.26 -4.67
N ASP A 16 16.51 -9.42 -4.34
CA ASP A 16 15.78 -10.50 -3.67
C ASP A 16 15.39 -10.11 -2.23
N ALA A 17 16.26 -9.42 -1.50
CA ALA A 17 15.92 -8.88 -0.20
C ALA A 17 14.78 -7.86 -0.29
N GLU A 18 14.88 -6.90 -1.21
CA GLU A 18 13.83 -5.87 -1.40
C GLU A 18 12.48 -6.49 -1.79
N LEU A 19 12.48 -7.44 -2.73
CA LEU A 19 11.25 -8.14 -3.14
C LEU A 19 10.64 -8.96 -2.00
N ARG A 20 11.43 -9.52 -1.08
CA ARG A 20 10.90 -10.18 0.12
C ARG A 20 10.25 -9.18 1.06
N SER A 21 10.88 -8.05 1.36
CA SER A 21 10.29 -7.01 2.22
C SER A 21 9.00 -6.44 1.63
N ILE A 22 8.92 -6.29 0.30
CA ILE A 22 7.68 -5.91 -0.39
C ILE A 22 6.59 -6.97 -0.20
N ARG A 23 6.91 -8.26 -0.36
CA ARG A 23 5.94 -9.34 -0.14
C ARG A 23 5.44 -9.38 1.31
N GLU A 24 6.31 -9.17 2.28
CA GLU A 24 5.95 -9.08 3.70
C GLU A 24 5.01 -7.90 3.99
N LEU A 25 5.27 -6.74 3.39
CA LEU A 25 4.39 -5.57 3.48
C LEU A 25 2.99 -5.87 2.92
N ILE A 26 2.90 -6.49 1.74
CA ILE A 26 1.62 -6.84 1.11
C ILE A 26 0.88 -7.90 1.93
N ALA A 27 1.59 -8.89 2.47
CA ALA A 27 0.99 -9.88 3.38
C ALA A 27 0.45 -9.23 4.66
N ALA A 28 1.16 -8.26 5.23
CA ALA A 28 0.68 -7.51 6.40
C ALA A 28 -0.56 -6.66 6.09
N LEU A 29 -0.61 -6.05 4.90
CA LEU A 29 -1.78 -5.32 4.41
C LEU A 29 -3.00 -6.24 4.27
N GLU A 30 -2.84 -7.38 3.59
CA GLU A 30 -3.89 -8.38 3.41
C GLU A 30 -4.40 -8.90 4.76
N HIS A 31 -3.48 -9.26 5.66
CA HIS A 31 -3.81 -9.73 6.99
C HIS A 31 -4.61 -8.68 7.79
N ALA A 32 -4.16 -7.42 7.77
CA ALA A 32 -4.84 -6.36 8.50
C ALA A 32 -6.26 -6.13 7.99
N GLN A 33 -6.49 -6.15 6.67
CA GLN A 33 -7.83 -5.94 6.13
C GLN A 33 -8.74 -7.15 6.29
N THR A 34 -8.23 -8.35 6.01
CA THR A 34 -8.99 -9.60 6.12
C THR A 34 -9.50 -9.84 7.55
N ASN A 35 -8.74 -9.39 8.55
CA ASN A 35 -9.09 -9.53 9.97
C ASN A 35 -9.61 -8.21 10.57
N GLU A 36 -9.89 -7.21 9.74
CA GLU A 36 -10.47 -5.92 10.12
C GLU A 36 -9.68 -5.18 11.22
N LEU A 37 -8.36 -5.35 11.23
CA LEU A 37 -7.44 -4.80 12.22
C LEU A 37 -7.09 -3.35 11.88
N VAL A 38 -7.92 -2.41 12.33
CA VAL A 38 -7.77 -0.96 12.10
C VAL A 38 -6.36 -0.46 12.44
N ASP A 39 -5.87 -0.74 13.65
CA ASP A 39 -4.57 -0.23 14.08
C ASP A 39 -3.41 -0.85 13.27
N ALA A 40 -3.52 -2.14 12.91
CA ALA A 40 -2.49 -2.80 12.10
C ALA A 40 -2.42 -2.19 10.70
N PHE A 41 -3.57 -1.92 10.08
CA PHE A 41 -3.65 -1.27 8.78
C PHE A 41 -3.06 0.15 8.83
N VAL A 42 -3.44 0.95 9.82
CA VAL A 42 -3.00 2.34 9.96
C VAL A 42 -1.48 2.45 10.18
N ARG A 43 -0.88 1.49 10.90
CA ARG A 43 0.58 1.46 11.15
C ARG A 43 1.42 1.32 9.88
N LEU A 44 0.86 0.81 8.78
CA LEU A 44 1.57 0.64 7.51
C LEU A 44 1.86 1.98 6.80
N PHE A 45 1.12 3.04 7.15
CA PHE A 45 1.28 4.34 6.51
C PHE A 45 2.32 5.18 7.25
N ARG A 46 3.11 6.00 6.55
CA ARG A 46 3.86 7.09 7.18
C ARG A 46 2.92 8.13 7.82
N SER A 47 3.42 8.94 8.75
CA SER A 47 2.64 10.00 9.40
C SER A 47 2.07 11.01 8.41
N ASP A 48 2.77 11.26 7.30
CA ASP A 48 2.46 12.22 6.24
C ASP A 48 1.84 11.57 4.98
N ALA A 49 1.42 10.31 5.05
CA ALA A 49 0.93 9.58 3.89
C ALA A 49 -0.35 10.18 3.29
N ILE A 50 -0.50 10.04 1.97
CA ILE A 50 -1.73 10.36 1.24
C ILE A 50 -2.37 9.05 0.80
N ARG A 51 -3.66 8.90 1.07
CA ARG A 51 -4.47 7.78 0.57
C ARG A 51 -5.66 8.32 -0.20
N THR A 52 -5.87 7.80 -1.40
CA THR A 52 -7.11 8.01 -2.16
C THR A 52 -7.94 6.73 -2.07
N THR A 53 -9.20 6.84 -1.66
CA THR A 53 -10.11 5.68 -1.57
C THR A 53 -10.61 5.26 -2.95
N GLY A 54 -11.23 4.07 -3.04
CA GLY A 54 -11.84 3.60 -4.29
C GLY A 54 -12.92 4.54 -4.86
N HIS A 55 -13.55 5.36 -4.01
CA HIS A 55 -14.55 6.37 -4.42
C HIS A 55 -13.95 7.77 -4.64
N GLY A 56 -12.62 7.89 -4.69
CA GLY A 56 -11.94 9.16 -5.00
C GLY A 56 -11.79 10.13 -3.83
N ARG A 57 -12.17 9.76 -2.59
CA ARG A 57 -11.92 10.59 -1.40
C ARG A 57 -10.43 10.60 -1.10
N ARG A 58 -9.82 11.79 -1.02
CA ARG A 58 -8.42 11.97 -0.59
C ARG A 58 -8.34 12.16 0.92
N LEU A 59 -7.45 11.41 1.55
CA LEU A 59 -7.10 11.49 2.97
C LEU A 59 -5.61 11.86 3.07
N THR A 60 -5.29 12.82 3.93
CA THR A 60 -3.91 13.32 4.09
C THR A 60 -3.50 13.19 5.56
N GLY A 61 -2.39 12.50 5.78
CA GLY A 61 -1.87 12.18 7.10
C GLY A 61 -2.45 10.89 7.69
N ARG A 62 -1.65 10.24 8.55
CA ARG A 62 -2.02 8.97 9.19
C ARG A 62 -3.28 9.08 10.04
N GLU A 63 -3.50 10.21 10.71
CA GLU A 63 -4.69 10.45 11.54
C GLU A 63 -5.99 10.42 10.71
N ALA A 64 -6.03 11.14 9.59
CA ALA A 64 -7.19 11.13 8.70
C ALA A 64 -7.47 9.73 8.11
N ILE A 65 -6.40 8.98 7.82
CA ILE A 65 -6.50 7.57 7.41
C ILE A 65 -7.04 6.70 8.55
N ALA A 66 -6.64 6.95 9.79
CA ALA A 66 -7.09 6.21 10.96
C ALA A 66 -8.58 6.41 11.22
N THR A 67 -9.04 7.67 11.29
CA THR A 67 -10.46 7.99 11.47
C THR A 67 -11.32 7.32 10.40
N PHE A 68 -10.95 7.48 9.13
CA PHE A 68 -11.70 6.86 8.04
C PHE A 68 -11.68 5.33 8.09
N THR A 69 -10.52 4.71 8.36
CA THR A 69 -10.41 3.25 8.44
C THR A 69 -11.26 2.69 9.58
N ALA A 70 -11.30 3.36 10.74
CA ALA A 70 -12.14 2.95 11.86
C ALA A 70 -13.64 2.96 11.53
N GLU A 71 -14.08 3.86 10.65
CA GLU A 71 -15.45 3.95 10.19
C GLU A 71 -15.83 2.84 9.20
N VAL A 72 -14.91 2.44 8.31
CA VAL A 72 -15.26 1.62 7.12
C VAL A 72 -14.69 0.21 7.11
N LEU A 73 -13.65 -0.09 7.91
CA LEU A 73 -13.03 -1.41 7.90
C LEU A 73 -13.82 -2.45 8.70
N PRO A 74 -14.40 -2.15 9.88
CA PRO A 74 -15.22 -3.11 10.60
C PRO A 74 -16.44 -3.55 9.77
N GLY A 75 -16.63 -4.86 9.66
CA GLY A 75 -17.69 -5.48 8.84
C GLY A 75 -17.39 -5.52 7.33
N ALA A 76 -16.28 -4.96 6.85
CA ALA A 76 -15.95 -4.94 5.43
C ALA A 76 -15.69 -6.35 4.84
N SER A 77 -15.37 -7.34 5.69
CA SER A 77 -15.13 -8.70 5.25
C SER A 77 -16.42 -9.54 5.08
N ALA A 78 -17.59 -8.98 5.39
CA ALA A 78 -18.87 -9.68 5.33
C ALA A 78 -19.22 -10.20 3.93
N ASP A 79 -18.87 -9.44 2.89
CA ASP A 79 -19.14 -9.79 1.48
C ASP A 79 -17.97 -10.51 0.80
N GLY A 80 -16.87 -10.76 1.53
CA GLY A 80 -15.66 -11.37 1.00
C GLY A 80 -14.39 -10.79 1.62
N ARG A 81 -13.28 -11.53 1.50
CA ARG A 81 -11.98 -11.11 2.01
C ARG A 81 -11.15 -10.51 0.88
N ALA A 82 -10.61 -9.32 1.12
CA ALA A 82 -9.67 -8.70 0.18
C ALA A 82 -8.39 -9.54 0.11
N THR A 83 -8.01 -9.92 -1.11
CA THR A 83 -6.72 -10.56 -1.40
C THR A 83 -5.88 -9.70 -2.32
N TYR A 84 -4.56 -9.81 -2.24
CA TYR A 84 -3.63 -8.96 -2.98
C TYR A 84 -2.59 -9.76 -3.76
N GLU A 85 -2.52 -9.48 -5.06
CA GLU A 85 -1.47 -9.99 -5.94
C GLU A 85 -0.57 -8.85 -6.41
N ILE A 86 0.75 -9.02 -6.32
CA ILE A 86 1.72 -8.06 -6.87
C ILE A 86 1.76 -8.23 -8.39
N GLU A 87 1.35 -7.18 -9.12
CA GLU A 87 1.40 -7.15 -10.59
C GLU A 87 2.70 -6.52 -11.10
N HIS A 88 3.17 -5.47 -10.45
CA HIS A 88 4.37 -4.76 -10.88
C HIS A 88 5.13 -4.13 -9.70
N VAL A 89 6.45 -4.16 -9.78
CA VAL A 89 7.37 -3.48 -8.85
C VAL A 89 8.31 -2.62 -9.67
N LEU A 90 8.42 -1.35 -9.29
CA LEU A 90 9.35 -0.38 -9.88
C LEU A 90 10.18 0.26 -8.77
N PHE A 91 11.48 -0.02 -8.76
CA PHE A 91 12.43 0.67 -7.89
C PHE A 91 12.78 2.04 -8.49
N ILE A 92 12.47 3.12 -7.77
CA ILE A 92 12.63 4.50 -8.25
C ILE A 92 13.97 5.08 -7.79
N ARG A 93 14.35 4.80 -6.54
CA ARG A 93 15.63 5.18 -5.90
C ARG A 93 15.96 4.16 -4.80
N PRO A 94 17.14 4.20 -4.14
CA PRO A 94 17.56 3.16 -3.19
C PRO A 94 16.58 2.86 -2.05
N ASP A 95 15.73 3.81 -1.67
CA ASP A 95 14.79 3.72 -0.54
C ASP A 95 13.33 3.93 -0.95
N VAL A 96 13.01 3.94 -2.26
CA VAL A 96 11.63 4.10 -2.74
C VAL A 96 11.35 3.15 -3.90
N ALA A 97 10.29 2.37 -3.72
CA ALA A 97 9.67 1.56 -4.76
C ALA A 97 8.20 1.97 -4.94
N ALA A 98 7.70 1.87 -6.16
CA ALA A 98 6.28 1.88 -6.47
C ALA A 98 5.82 0.45 -6.76
N ILE A 99 4.70 0.05 -6.15
CA ILE A 99 4.17 -1.30 -6.24
C ILE A 99 2.72 -1.19 -6.74
N LYS A 100 2.43 -1.91 -7.81
CA LYS A 100 1.06 -2.11 -8.30
C LYS A 100 0.58 -3.47 -7.80
N VAL A 101 -0.57 -3.44 -7.14
CA VAL A 101 -1.27 -4.64 -6.71
C VAL A 101 -2.65 -4.73 -7.36
N ILE A 102 -3.10 -5.95 -7.58
CA ILE A 102 -4.48 -6.28 -7.92
C ILE A 102 -5.15 -6.72 -6.62
N GLN A 103 -6.20 -6.00 -6.22
CA GLN A 103 -7.08 -6.42 -5.15
C GLN A 103 -8.20 -7.28 -5.76
N ARG A 104 -8.46 -8.45 -5.18
CA ARG A 104 -9.60 -9.33 -5.53
C ARG A 104 -10.51 -9.55 -4.35
#